data_AF-A0A975DY22-F1
#
_entry.id   AF-A0A975DY22-F1
#
_cell.length_a   1.000
_cell.length_b   1.000
_cell.length_c   1.000
_cell.angle_alpha   90.00
_cell.angle_beta   90.00
_cell.angle_gamma   90.00
#
_symmetry.space_group_name_H-M   'P 1'
#
loop_
_entity.id
_entity.type
_entity.pdbx_description
1 polymer ?
#
loop_
_entity_poly.entity_id
_entity_poly.type
_entity_poly.pdbx_seq_one_letter_code
_entity_poly.pdbx_strand_id
1 'polypeptide(L)'
;MRVIFLDFGGVTHPCGVDDEARAAQRGGMTGGVRLDVFCWFDILPGLLAGHDDVYVVVHSNWRFAHSEQEIGDLLGDLGNRYLGCTPLGERYACIQAWLTRHPTVSSYRILDDSPVAFGDPPPPELILCDPRTGLSEPRVQAQIREWLAAG
;
A
#
# COMPACT_ATOMS: atom_id res chain seq x y z
N MET A 1 -9.51 -7.11 13.25
CA MET A 1 -9.11 -5.91 12.49
C MET A 1 -8.98 -6.28 11.03
N ARG A 2 -9.10 -5.31 10.14
CA ARG A 2 -8.91 -5.48 8.69
C ARG A 2 -7.61 -4.82 8.24
N VAL A 3 -6.96 -5.38 7.22
CA VAL A 3 -5.64 -4.90 6.76
C VAL A 3 -5.59 -4.71 5.26
N ILE A 4 -5.02 -3.60 4.81
CA ILE A 4 -4.56 -3.40 3.44
C ILE A 4 -3.04 -3.56 3.41
N PHE A 5 -2.55 -4.52 2.63
CA PHE A 5 -1.15 -4.61 2.25
C PHE A 5 -0.91 -3.69 1.04
N LEU A 6 -0.16 -2.62 1.25
CA LEU A 6 0.06 -1.55 0.27
C LEU A 6 1.45 -1.63 -0.38
N ASP A 7 1.50 -1.74 -1.71
CA ASP A 7 2.67 -1.33 -2.50
C ASP A 7 2.59 0.17 -2.84
N PHE A 8 3.71 0.77 -3.24
CA PHE A 8 3.84 2.16 -3.63
C PHE A 8 3.85 2.33 -5.15
N GLY A 9 4.91 1.86 -5.83
CA GLY A 9 5.03 1.95 -7.29
C GLY A 9 3.92 1.17 -7.98
N GLY A 10 3.29 1.77 -8.99
CA GLY A 10 2.14 1.19 -9.69
C GLY A 10 0.81 1.23 -8.92
N VAL A 11 0.80 1.61 -7.64
CA VAL A 11 -0.40 1.64 -6.78
C VAL A 11 -0.74 3.04 -6.29
N THR A 12 0.22 3.71 -5.66
CA THR A 12 0.07 5.09 -5.15
C THR A 12 0.54 6.14 -6.17
N HIS A 13 1.22 5.68 -7.21
CA HIS A 13 1.75 6.46 -8.32
C HIS A 13 2.11 5.55 -9.51
N PRO A 14 2.30 6.08 -10.73
CA PRO A 14 2.68 5.27 -11.88
C PRO A 14 3.98 4.50 -11.68
N CYS A 15 4.11 3.29 -12.22
CA CYS A 15 5.40 2.60 -12.19
C CYS A 15 6.45 3.36 -13.02
N GLY A 16 7.71 3.35 -12.58
CA GLY A 16 8.82 3.99 -13.29
C GLY A 16 9.15 5.42 -12.87
N VAL A 17 8.39 6.03 -11.94
CA VAL A 17 8.76 7.31 -11.32
C VAL A 17 9.35 7.14 -9.91
N ASP A 18 9.72 5.91 -9.53
CA ASP A 18 10.30 5.61 -8.21
C ASP A 18 11.59 6.39 -7.92
N ASP A 19 12.49 6.52 -8.91
CA ASP A 19 13.74 7.25 -8.74
C ASP A 19 13.49 8.75 -8.52
N GLU A 20 12.53 9.32 -9.26
CA GLU A 20 12.08 10.70 -9.07
C GLU A 20 11.42 10.89 -7.70
N ALA A 21 10.59 9.93 -7.27
CA ALA A 21 9.96 9.92 -5.96
C ALA A 21 10.99 9.90 -4.82
N ARG A 22 12.00 9.03 -4.92
CA ARG A 22 13.08 8.94 -3.93
C ARG A 22 13.96 10.18 -3.93
N ALA A 23 14.23 10.77 -5.09
CA ALA A 23 14.97 12.02 -5.20
C ALA A 23 14.21 13.18 -4.55
N ALA A 24 12.90 13.28 -4.80
CA ALA A 24 12.03 14.28 -4.17
C ALA A 24 12.02 14.15 -2.64
N GLN A 25 12.00 12.93 -2.11
CA GLN A 25 12.10 12.68 -0.66
C GLN A 25 13.43 13.16 -0.07
N ARG A 26 14.57 12.84 -0.71
CA ARG A 26 15.91 13.22 -0.25
C ARG A 26 16.18 14.73 -0.30
N GLY A 27 15.44 15.46 -1.15
CA GLY A 27 15.60 16.89 -1.39
C GLY A 27 15.16 17.81 -0.24
N GLY A 28 14.55 17.29 0.83
CA GLY A 28 14.39 18.01 2.10
C GLY A 28 13.61 19.33 2.01
N MET A 29 12.29 19.26 1.94
CA MET A 29 11.40 20.35 2.34
C MET A 29 10.57 19.88 3.54
N THR A 30 11.06 20.18 4.74
CA THR A 30 10.37 20.01 6.04
C THR A 30 9.24 21.02 6.23
N GLY A 31 8.45 21.23 5.18
CA GLY A 31 7.35 22.18 5.11
C GLY A 31 6.52 21.92 3.85
N GLY A 32 5.77 20.83 3.85
CA GLY A 32 4.94 20.38 2.72
C GLY A 32 5.74 19.56 1.71
N VAL A 33 5.78 18.25 1.91
CA VAL A 33 6.17 17.29 0.88
C VAL A 33 5.27 17.57 -0.33
N ARG A 34 5.83 18.00 -1.47
CA ARG A 34 5.06 17.95 -2.71
C ARG A 34 4.96 16.49 -3.13
N LEU A 35 3.83 15.92 -2.72
CA LEU A 35 3.21 14.64 -3.11
C LEU A 35 3.00 14.49 -4.63
N ASP A 36 3.66 15.29 -5.48
CA ASP A 36 3.47 15.24 -6.93
C ASP A 36 3.73 13.83 -7.47
N VAL A 37 4.66 13.10 -6.83
CA VAL A 37 5.01 11.75 -7.23
C VAL A 37 4.03 10.73 -6.65
N PHE A 38 3.64 10.86 -5.37
CA PHE A 38 2.56 10.07 -4.73
C PHE A 38 1.16 10.61 -5.08
N CYS A 39 0.91 10.83 -6.36
CA CYS A 39 -0.24 11.61 -6.83
C CYS A 39 -1.61 10.98 -6.53
N TRP A 40 -1.67 9.70 -6.14
CA TRP A 40 -2.92 9.00 -5.80
C TRP A 40 -3.04 8.66 -4.32
N PHE A 41 -2.12 9.16 -3.50
CA PHE A 41 -2.02 8.75 -2.11
C PHE A 41 -3.27 9.17 -1.29
N ASP A 42 -3.80 10.37 -1.53
CA ASP A 42 -4.98 10.91 -0.84
C ASP A 42 -6.27 10.14 -1.14
N ILE A 43 -6.30 9.30 -2.18
CA ILE A 43 -7.46 8.49 -2.53
C ILE A 43 -7.75 7.47 -1.42
N LEU A 44 -6.72 6.81 -0.91
CA LEU A 44 -6.91 5.72 0.05
C LEU A 44 -7.46 6.20 1.41
N PRO A 45 -6.93 7.27 2.05
CA PRO A 45 -7.57 7.88 3.22
C PRO A 45 -9.06 8.17 3.02
N GLY A 46 -9.42 8.74 1.86
CA GLY A 46 -10.81 9.05 1.53
C GLY A 46 -11.70 7.80 1.43
N LEU A 47 -11.18 6.71 0.88
CA LEU A 47 -11.89 5.42 0.82
C LEU A 47 -12.05 4.78 2.22
N LEU A 48 -11.09 4.98 3.11
CA LEU A 48 -11.09 4.41 4.46
C LEU A 48 -11.87 5.24 5.49
N ALA A 49 -12.38 6.41 5.10
CA ALA A 49 -13.16 7.26 5.98
C ALA A 49 -14.40 6.51 6.52
N GLY A 50 -14.56 6.47 7.85
CA GLY A 50 -15.62 5.72 8.53
C GLY A 50 -15.32 4.24 8.80
N HIS A 51 -14.14 3.75 8.39
CA HIS A 51 -13.69 2.37 8.64
C HIS A 51 -12.50 2.34 9.60
N ASP A 52 -12.74 2.61 10.89
CA ASP A 52 -11.69 2.74 11.92
C ASP A 52 -11.02 1.42 12.31
N ASP A 53 -11.55 0.30 11.83
CA ASP A 53 -10.98 -1.03 12.02
C ASP A 53 -10.03 -1.46 10.89
N VAL A 54 -9.80 -0.60 9.88
CA VAL A 54 -8.93 -0.85 8.74
C VAL A 54 -7.57 -0.16 8.90
N TYR A 55 -6.53 -0.98 8.78
CA TYR A 55 -5.13 -0.62 8.96
C TYR A 55 -4.30 -0.91 7.71
N VAL A 56 -3.10 -0.32 7.63
CA VAL A 56 -2.19 -0.43 6.48
C VAL A 56 -0.88 -1.08 6.91
N VAL A 57 -0.44 -2.06 6.13
CA VAL A 57 0.89 -2.67 6.22
C VAL A 57 1.59 -2.45 4.89
N VAL A 58 2.81 -1.93 4.89
CA VAL A 58 3.53 -1.72 3.63
C VAL A 58 4.25 -3.00 3.23
N HIS A 59 4.10 -3.41 1.96
CA HIS A 59 4.86 -4.51 1.36
C HIS A 59 5.67 -4.07 0.12
N SER A 60 5.87 -2.77 -0.06
CA SER A 60 6.63 -2.22 -1.18
C SER A 60 8.12 -2.56 -1.18
N ASN A 61 8.75 -2.56 -2.36
CA ASN A 61 10.21 -2.60 -2.50
C ASN A 61 10.93 -1.41 -1.82
N TRP A 62 10.21 -0.35 -1.45
CA TRP A 62 10.78 0.75 -0.67
C TRP A 62 11.35 0.30 0.68
N ARG A 63 10.82 -0.79 1.26
CA ARG A 63 11.32 -1.40 2.50
C ARG A 63 12.79 -1.84 2.46
N PHE A 64 13.35 -2.08 1.27
CA PHE A 64 14.76 -2.46 1.13
C PHE A 64 15.72 -1.29 1.34
N ALA A 65 15.25 -0.05 1.23
CA ALA A 65 16.09 1.15 1.26
C ALA A 65 15.66 2.19 2.31
N HIS A 66 14.57 1.94 3.03
CA HIS A 66 14.00 2.84 4.03
C HIS A 66 13.67 2.08 5.31
N SER A 67 13.89 2.74 6.44
CA SER A 67 13.43 2.29 7.76
C SER A 67 11.89 2.34 7.85
N GLU A 68 11.32 1.58 8.80
CA GLU A 68 9.87 1.62 9.05
C GLU A 68 9.38 3.02 9.44
N GLN A 69 10.20 3.81 10.15
CA GLN A 69 9.85 5.18 10.50
C GLN A 69 9.77 6.06 9.24
N GLU A 70 10.75 6.00 8.36
CA GLU A 70 10.72 6.76 7.09
C GLU A 70 9.54 6.33 6.22
N ILE A 71 9.20 5.04 6.19
CA ILE A 71 8.00 4.56 5.49
C ILE A 71 6.74 5.12 6.14
N GLY A 72 6.64 5.10 7.47
CA GLY A 72 5.50 5.67 8.21
C GLY A 72 5.31 7.16 7.93
N ASP A 73 6.40 7.93 7.87
CA ASP A 73 6.38 9.36 7.57
C ASP A 73 5.90 9.64 6.13
N LEU A 74 6.20 8.74 5.18
CA LEU A 74 5.69 8.82 3.80
C LEU A 74 4.18 8.59 3.71
N LEU A 75 3.57 7.93 4.70
CA LEU A 75 2.16 7.56 4.66
C LEU A 75 1.20 8.72 4.98
N GLY A 76 1.68 9.92 5.34
CA GLY A 76 0.84 11.08 5.59
C GLY A 76 -0.38 10.77 6.47
N ASP A 77 -1.58 11.02 5.95
CA ASP A 77 -2.86 10.77 6.66
C ASP A 77 -3.11 9.29 6.99
N LEU A 78 -2.48 8.35 6.28
CA LEU A 78 -2.52 6.92 6.62
C LEU A 78 -1.57 6.54 7.75
N GLY A 79 -0.67 7.43 8.19
CA GLY A 79 0.31 7.15 9.23
C GLY A 79 -0.32 6.67 10.54
N ASN A 80 -1.49 7.22 10.91
CA ASN A 80 -2.23 6.78 12.11
C ASN A 80 -2.82 5.36 12.00
N ARG A 81 -2.86 4.79 10.78
CA ARG A 81 -3.36 3.45 10.47
C ARG A 81 -2.22 2.47 10.16
N TYR A 82 -0.97 2.92 10.21
CA TYR A 82 0.19 2.13 9.84
C TYR A 82 0.57 1.11 10.93
N LEU A 83 0.73 -0.15 10.53
CA LEU A 83 1.13 -1.27 11.39
C LEU A 83 2.53 -1.80 11.08
N GLY A 84 3.36 -1.02 10.39
CA GLY A 84 4.71 -1.43 10.02
C GLY A 84 4.79 -2.06 8.62
N CYS A 85 5.92 -2.71 8.38
CA CYS A 85 6.26 -3.32 7.10
C CYS A 85 6.20 -4.86 7.16
N THR A 86 5.94 -5.50 6.02
CA THR A 86 6.22 -6.95 5.91
C THR A 86 7.73 -7.21 5.95
N PRO A 87 8.17 -8.40 6.38
CA PRO A 87 9.59 -8.79 6.31
C PRO A 87 10.18 -8.66 4.89
N LEU A 88 11.50 -8.58 4.80
CA LEU A 88 12.19 -8.56 3.50
C LEU A 88 12.22 -9.97 2.89
N GLY A 89 11.95 -10.06 1.59
CA GLY A 89 11.92 -11.33 0.85
C GLY A 89 10.90 -11.31 -0.29
N GLU A 90 10.50 -12.51 -0.72
CA GLU A 90 9.44 -12.71 -1.71
C GLU A 90 8.11 -12.13 -1.19
N ARG A 91 7.40 -11.37 -2.02
CA ARG A 91 6.29 -10.50 -1.61
C ARG A 91 5.18 -11.29 -0.93
N TYR A 92 4.67 -12.34 -1.57
CA TYR A 92 3.53 -13.05 -1.03
C TYR A 92 3.90 -13.86 0.22
N ALA A 93 5.06 -14.52 0.23
CA ALA A 93 5.58 -15.21 1.40
C ALA A 93 5.77 -14.25 2.60
N CYS A 94 6.21 -13.01 2.37
CA CYS A 94 6.38 -12.03 3.44
C CYS A 94 5.05 -11.52 3.99
N ILE A 95 4.03 -11.33 3.14
CA ILE A 95 2.66 -11.03 3.57
C ILE A 95 2.13 -12.17 4.46
N GLN A 96 2.27 -13.42 4.02
CA GLN A 96 1.86 -14.59 4.81
C GLN A 96 2.61 -14.68 6.15
N ALA A 97 3.92 -14.45 6.15
CA ALA A 97 4.73 -14.44 7.37
C ALA A 97 4.34 -13.30 8.33
N TRP A 98 3.89 -12.17 7.81
CA TRP A 98 3.33 -11.09 8.63
C TRP A 98 1.96 -11.50 9.21
N LEU A 99 1.06 -12.06 8.39
CA LEU A 99 -0.26 -12.53 8.83
C LEU A 99 -0.18 -13.59 9.93
N THR A 100 0.73 -14.56 9.85
CA THR A 100 0.93 -15.58 10.89
C THR A 100 1.27 -14.98 12.26
N ARG A 101 1.91 -13.80 12.29
CA ARG A 101 2.25 -13.08 13.52
C ARG A 101 1.11 -12.20 14.04
N HIS A 102 0.05 -12.01 13.26
CA HIS A 102 -1.07 -11.12 13.56
C HIS A 102 -2.41 -11.87 13.47
N PRO A 103 -2.68 -12.83 14.37
CA PRO A 103 -3.88 -13.67 14.33
C PRO A 103 -5.21 -12.90 14.53
N THR A 104 -5.16 -11.63 14.94
CA THR A 104 -6.31 -10.74 15.08
C THR A 104 -6.81 -10.16 13.75
N VAL A 105 -6.10 -10.39 12.64
CA VAL A 105 -6.53 -9.98 11.30
C VAL A 105 -7.64 -10.91 10.82
N SER A 106 -8.84 -10.37 10.63
CA SER A 106 -10.02 -11.13 10.24
C SER A 106 -10.31 -11.05 8.74
N SER A 107 -9.76 -10.06 8.04
CA SER A 107 -9.87 -9.90 6.59
C SER A 107 -8.76 -8.99 6.08
N TYR A 108 -8.31 -9.20 4.84
CA TYR A 108 -7.29 -8.36 4.22
C TYR A 108 -7.44 -8.23 2.70
N ARG A 109 -6.77 -7.21 2.15
CA ARG A 109 -6.58 -7.01 0.70
C ARG A 109 -5.13 -6.66 0.42
N ILE A 110 -4.66 -7.03 -0.77
CA ILE A 110 -3.33 -6.71 -1.27
C ILE A 110 -3.50 -5.76 -2.45
N LEU A 111 -2.90 -4.58 -2.40
CA LEU A 111 -2.81 -3.65 -3.52
C LEU A 111 -1.40 -3.75 -4.08
N ASP A 112 -1.28 -4.24 -5.32
CA ASP A 112 -0.02 -4.44 -6.03
C ASP A 112 -0.27 -4.45 -7.55
N ASP A 113 0.72 -4.06 -8.35
CA ASP A 113 0.66 -4.00 -9.81
C ASP A 113 1.29 -5.21 -10.51
N SER A 114 1.93 -6.11 -9.75
CA SER A 114 2.73 -7.23 -10.24
C SER A 114 2.03 -8.57 -10.01
N PRO A 115 1.30 -9.13 -11.00
CA PRO A 115 0.59 -10.40 -10.82
C PRO A 115 1.55 -11.57 -10.62
N VAL A 116 2.76 -11.50 -11.18
CA VAL A 116 3.78 -12.56 -11.09
C VAL A 116 4.34 -12.76 -9.68
N ALA A 117 4.17 -11.78 -8.79
CA ALA A 117 4.63 -11.85 -7.42
C ALA A 117 3.70 -12.64 -6.49
N PHE A 118 2.56 -13.14 -6.99
CA PHE A 118 1.55 -13.80 -6.15
C PHE A 118 1.16 -15.20 -6.62
N GLY A 119 1.97 -15.82 -7.48
CA GLY A 119 1.73 -17.17 -8.00
C GLY A 119 0.66 -17.22 -9.11
N ASP A 120 0.39 -18.44 -9.58
CA ASP A 120 -0.60 -18.70 -10.63
C ASP A 120 -1.51 -19.89 -10.22
N PRO A 121 -2.80 -19.67 -9.94
CA PRO A 121 -3.48 -18.37 -9.94
C PRO A 121 -3.10 -17.47 -8.74
N PRO A 122 -3.23 -16.13 -8.86
CA PRO A 122 -3.03 -15.23 -7.73
C PRO A 122 -4.09 -15.43 -6.63
N PRO A 123 -3.81 -15.04 -5.37
CA PRO A 123 -4.74 -15.15 -4.27
C PRO A 123 -5.95 -14.22 -4.49
N PRO A 124 -7.15 -14.62 -4.05
CA PRO A 124 -8.37 -13.83 -4.22
C PRO A 124 -8.33 -12.47 -3.48
N GLU A 125 -7.42 -12.30 -2.52
CA GLU A 125 -7.22 -11.05 -1.79
C GLU A 125 -6.44 -9.99 -2.59
N LEU A 126 -5.83 -10.37 -3.73
CA LEU A 126 -5.12 -9.43 -4.60
C LEU A 126 -6.11 -8.57 -5.40
N ILE A 127 -6.05 -7.26 -5.16
CA ILE A 127 -6.63 -6.25 -6.05
C ILE A 127 -5.49 -5.78 -6.96
N LEU A 128 -5.41 -6.41 -8.12
CA LEU A 128 -4.40 -6.09 -9.13
C LEU A 128 -4.61 -4.68 -9.67
N CYS A 129 -3.59 -3.83 -9.55
CA CYS A 129 -3.56 -2.46 -10.05
C CYS A 129 -2.98 -2.41 -11.47
N ASP A 130 -3.50 -1.55 -12.35
CA ASP A 130 -2.77 -1.21 -13.58
C ASP A 130 -1.63 -0.28 -13.17
N PRO A 131 -0.35 -0.59 -13.49
CA PRO A 131 0.79 0.19 -13.04
C PRO A 131 0.77 1.66 -13.48
N ARG A 132 -0.07 2.03 -14.46
CA ARG A 132 -0.18 3.41 -14.97
C ARG A 132 -1.28 4.21 -14.30
N THR A 133 -2.25 3.57 -13.67
CA THR A 133 -3.43 4.24 -13.08
C THR A 133 -3.64 3.90 -11.60
N GLY A 134 -3.11 2.79 -11.08
CA GLY A 134 -3.11 2.43 -9.66
C GLY A 134 -4.44 2.68 -8.96
N LEU A 135 -4.40 3.38 -7.82
CA LEU A 135 -5.57 3.78 -7.03
C LEU A 135 -6.51 4.76 -7.74
N SER A 136 -6.04 5.48 -8.77
CA SER A 136 -6.90 6.37 -9.56
C SER A 136 -7.93 5.61 -10.40
N GLU A 137 -7.68 4.32 -10.68
CA GLU A 137 -8.55 3.47 -11.47
C GLU A 137 -9.89 3.21 -10.75
N PRO A 138 -11.05 3.62 -11.33
CA PRO A 138 -12.35 3.40 -10.72
C PRO A 138 -12.63 1.94 -10.34
N ARG A 139 -12.16 0.98 -11.15
CA ARG A 139 -12.30 -0.46 -10.86
C ARG A 139 -11.56 -0.89 -9.58
N VAL A 140 -10.39 -0.33 -9.30
CA VAL A 140 -9.62 -0.62 -8.09
C VAL A 140 -10.36 -0.07 -6.88
N GLN A 141 -10.83 1.19 -6.95
CA GLN A 141 -11.59 1.80 -5.87
C GLN A 141 -12.92 1.07 -5.61
N ALA A 142 -13.60 0.58 -6.65
CA ALA A 142 -14.84 -0.19 -6.50
C ALA A 142 -14.60 -1.48 -5.70
N GLN A 143 -13.56 -2.26 -6.02
CA GLN A 143 -13.21 -3.47 -5.27
C GLN A 143 -12.85 -3.19 -3.81
N ILE A 144 -12.16 -2.08 -3.53
CA ILE A 144 -11.89 -1.64 -2.16
C ILE A 144 -13.21 -1.34 -1.45
N ARG A 145 -14.12 -0.57 -2.05
CA ARG A 145 -15.44 -0.25 -1.46
C ARG A 145 -16.29 -1.49 -1.22
N GLU A 146 -16.30 -2.43 -2.16
CA GLU A 146 -17.03 -3.70 -2.00
C GLU A 146 -16.50 -4.51 -0.81
N TRP A 147 -15.18 -4.61 -0.66
CA TRP A 147 -14.57 -5.26 0.49
C TRP A 147 -14.88 -4.54 1.81
N LEU A 148 -14.83 -3.21 1.81
CA LEU A 148 -15.15 -2.39 2.98
C LEU A 148 -16.62 -2.52 3.41
N ALA A 149 -17.55 -2.63 2.47
CA ALA A 149 -18.98 -2.81 2.73
C ALA A 149 -19.34 -4.22 3.23
N ALA A 150 -18.49 -5.22 2.98
CA ALA A 150 -18.71 -6.60 3.36
C ALA A 150 -18.26 -6.95 4.79
N GLY A 151 -17.57 -6.03 5.49
CA GLY A 151 -17.07 -6.23 6.85
C GLY A 151 -17.52 -5.14 7.79
#